data_AF-A0A9D6M6K0-F1
#
_entry.id   AF-A0A9D6M6K0-F1
#
_cell.length_a   1.000
_cell.length_b   1.000
_cell.length_c   1.000
_cell.angle_alpha   90.00
_cell.angle_beta   90.00
_cell.angle_gamma   90.00
#
_symmetry.space_group_name_H-M   'P 1'
#
loop_
_entity.id
_entity.type
_entity.pdbx_description
1 polymer ?
#
loop_
_entity_poly.entity_id
_entity_poly.type
_entity_poly.pdbx_seq_one_letter_code
_entity_poly.pdbx_strand_id
1 'polypeptide(L)'
;MSSAQFPKYLYGLHDIGGHDRLLSANKPGWVLDAVDLRAQTGTDYTSLAESGLGVMVQLQDAGAFPSSDRYADFAARAATYARNSPGARVWIIGNAINTRAAQPRLRDGAR
;
A
#
# COMPACT_ATOMS: atom_id res chain seq x y z
N MET A 1 22.10 -9.82 -9.50
CA MET A 1 20.91 -9.19 -8.91
C MET A 1 21.28 -8.70 -7.52
N SER A 2 21.37 -7.38 -7.31
CA SER A 2 21.63 -6.84 -5.97
C SER A 2 20.42 -7.15 -5.08
N SER A 3 20.65 -7.73 -3.90
CA SER A 3 19.60 -7.88 -2.89
C SER A 3 19.02 -6.50 -2.59
N ALA A 4 17.74 -6.27 -2.87
CA ALA A 4 17.10 -4.97 -2.70
C ALA A 4 17.24 -4.48 -1.25
N GLN A 5 18.20 -3.59 -1.02
CA GLN A 5 18.45 -2.95 0.27
C GLN A 5 17.29 -1.99 0.55
N PHE A 6 16.81 -1.94 1.80
CA PHE A 6 15.85 -0.90 2.18
C PHE A 6 16.49 0.49 2.07
N PRO A 7 15.69 1.55 1.85
CA PRO A 7 16.18 2.91 1.85
C PRO A 7 17.00 3.22 3.10
N LYS A 8 18.09 3.96 2.91
CA LYS A 8 18.95 4.42 4.01
C LYS A 8 18.21 5.36 4.97
N TYR A 9 17.26 6.13 4.44
CA TYR A 9 16.55 7.16 5.18
C TYR A 9 15.19 6.65 5.67
N LEU A 10 14.81 7.01 6.90
CA LEU A 10 13.53 6.66 7.52
C LEU A 10 12.42 7.70 7.30
N TYR A 11 12.70 8.77 6.56
CA TYR A 11 11.68 9.75 6.17
C TYR A 11 10.71 9.12 5.19
N GLY A 12 9.44 9.54 5.21
CA GLY A 12 8.51 9.12 4.18
C GLY A 12 7.34 10.06 3.95
N LEU A 13 6.66 9.83 2.83
CA LEU A 13 5.48 10.59 2.39
C LEU A 13 4.31 9.62 2.17
N HIS A 14 3.11 10.05 2.57
CA HIS A 14 1.89 9.24 2.46
C HIS A 14 1.36 9.15 1.01
N ASP A 15 1.97 9.84 0.05
CA ASP A 15 1.51 9.90 -1.33
C ASP A 15 2.70 9.76 -2.28
N ILE A 16 2.57 8.86 -3.26
CA ILE A 16 3.56 8.66 -4.31
C ILE A 16 3.78 9.94 -5.12
N GLY A 17 2.78 10.80 -5.29
CA GLY A 17 2.89 12.09 -5.99
C GLY A 17 3.83 13.09 -5.31
N GLY A 18 4.21 12.85 -4.05
CA GLY A 18 5.14 13.70 -3.31
C GLY A 18 6.63 13.35 -3.49
N HIS A 19 6.95 12.25 -4.18
CA HIS A 19 8.29 11.64 -4.19
C HIS A 19 9.41 12.56 -4.66
N ASP A 20 9.14 13.48 -5.59
CA ASP A 20 10.11 14.45 -6.11
C ASP A 20 10.77 15.30 -5.01
N ARG A 21 10.07 15.54 -3.89
CA ARG A 21 10.65 16.28 -2.75
C ARG A 21 11.76 15.51 -2.05
N LEU A 22 11.64 14.18 -1.97
CA LEU A 22 12.67 13.31 -1.38
C LEU A 22 13.87 13.21 -2.33
N LEU A 23 13.60 13.06 -3.63
CA LEU A 23 14.63 12.94 -4.65
C LEU A 23 15.42 14.25 -4.84
N SER A 24 14.74 15.39 -4.94
CA SER A 24 15.39 16.70 -5.07
C SER A 24 16.23 17.07 -3.84
N ALA A 25 15.87 16.57 -2.66
CA ALA A 25 16.66 16.71 -1.44
C ALA A 25 17.84 15.71 -1.33
N ASN A 26 18.02 14.82 -2.32
CA ASN A 26 18.98 13.69 -2.29
C ASN A 26 18.82 12.80 -1.04
N LYS A 27 17.56 12.59 -0.62
CA LYS A 27 17.18 11.78 0.54
C LYS A 27 16.09 10.77 0.15
N PRO A 28 16.40 9.78 -0.71
CA PRO A 28 15.43 8.75 -1.08
C PRO A 28 15.03 7.94 0.16
N GLY A 29 13.82 8.18 0.65
CA GLY A 29 13.21 7.52 1.80
C GLY A 29 12.09 6.60 1.36
N TRP A 30 10.96 6.69 2.04
CA TRP A 30 9.79 5.86 1.81
C TRP A 30 8.63 6.64 1.20
N VAL A 31 7.87 5.99 0.34
CA VAL A 31 6.56 6.48 -0.10
C VAL A 31 5.51 5.42 0.22
N LEU A 32 4.31 5.87 0.57
CA LEU A 32 3.16 5.01 0.77
C LEU A 32 2.16 5.25 -0.36
N ASP A 33 1.66 4.16 -0.93
CA ASP A 33 0.49 4.19 -1.82
C ASP A 33 -0.70 3.53 -1.11
N ALA A 34 -1.83 4.24 -1.03
CA ALA A 34 -3.05 3.75 -0.40
C ALA A 34 -4.05 3.29 -1.46
N VAL A 35 -4.23 1.98 -1.57
CA VAL A 35 -4.88 1.36 -2.72
C VAL A 35 -6.18 0.68 -2.34
N ASP A 36 -7.27 1.06 -3.01
CA ASP A 36 -8.51 0.29 -3.00
C ASP A 36 -8.42 -0.90 -3.97
N LEU A 37 -8.41 -2.10 -3.41
CA LEU A 37 -8.35 -3.35 -4.16
C LEU A 37 -9.58 -3.62 -5.03
N ARG A 38 -10.66 -2.84 -4.91
CA ARG A 38 -11.80 -2.91 -5.82
C ARG A 38 -11.58 -2.14 -7.12
N ALA A 39 -10.68 -1.17 -7.12
CA ALA A 39 -10.46 -0.29 -8.26
C ALA A 39 -9.34 -0.79 -9.19
N GLN A 40 -8.35 -1.51 -8.65
CA GLN A 40 -7.15 -1.91 -9.39
C GLN A 40 -6.56 -3.24 -8.89
N THR A 41 -5.85 -3.93 -9.79
CA THR A 41 -5.28 -5.27 -9.57
C THR A 41 -3.76 -5.31 -9.59
N GLY A 42 -3.10 -4.16 -9.67
CA GLY A 42 -1.65 -3.97 -9.56
C GLY A 42 -1.23 -2.56 -9.96
N THR A 43 -0.03 -2.15 -9.55
CA THR A 43 0.63 -0.92 -9.99
C THR A 43 2.12 -1.19 -10.15
N ASP A 44 2.70 -0.79 -11.28
CA ASP A 44 4.14 -0.88 -11.48
C ASP A 44 4.85 0.26 -10.74
N TYR A 45 5.61 -0.09 -9.70
CA TYR A 45 6.40 0.84 -8.91
C TYR A 45 7.90 0.78 -9.23
N THR A 46 8.28 0.10 -10.31
CA THR A 46 9.70 -0.16 -10.66
C THR A 46 10.49 1.14 -10.77
N SER A 47 9.96 2.16 -11.43
CA SER A 47 10.65 3.45 -11.57
C SER A 47 10.93 4.14 -10.24
N LEU A 48 9.99 4.09 -9.29
CA LEU A 48 10.18 4.62 -7.94
C LEU A 48 11.26 3.82 -7.21
N ALA A 49 11.22 2.49 -7.27
CA ALA A 49 12.23 1.64 -6.66
C ALA A 49 13.64 1.87 -7.23
N GLU A 50 13.76 2.01 -8.56
CA GLU A 50 15.01 2.28 -9.25
C GLU A 50 15.58 3.67 -8.91
N SER A 51 14.73 4.64 -8.54
CA SER A 51 15.17 5.93 -8.00
C SER A 51 15.70 5.87 -6.55
N GLY A 52 15.71 4.68 -5.95
CA GLY A 52 16.20 4.42 -4.60
C GLY A 52 15.12 4.57 -3.51
N LEU A 53 13.87 4.83 -3.87
CA LEU A 53 12.76 4.93 -2.92
C LEU A 53 12.28 3.56 -2.47
N GLY A 54 11.87 3.47 -1.21
CA GLY A 54 11.17 2.30 -0.69
C GLY A 54 9.67 2.51 -0.84
N VAL A 55 9.01 1.61 -1.55
CA VAL A 55 7.56 1.70 -1.76
C VAL A 55 6.84 0.80 -0.77
N MET A 56 6.03 1.43 0.09
CA MET A 56 5.04 0.76 0.93
C MET A 56 3.68 0.84 0.24
N VAL A 57 2.88 -0.20 0.37
CA VAL A 57 1.52 -0.22 -0.17
C VAL A 57 0.53 -0.61 0.92
N GLN A 58 -0.45 0.25 1.16
CA GLN A 58 -1.56 0.01 2.07
C GLN A 58 -2.78 -0.49 1.29
N LEU A 59 -3.17 -1.73 1.55
CA LEU A 59 -4.26 -2.41 0.88
C LEU A 59 -5.56 -2.25 1.66
N GLN A 60 -6.60 -1.75 1.01
CA GLN A 60 -7.92 -1.52 1.61
C GLN A 60 -9.06 -1.99 0.69
N ASP A 61 -10.27 -2.09 1.24
CA ASP A 61 -11.48 -2.53 0.53
C ASP A 61 -12.56 -1.43 0.62
N ALA A 62 -12.58 -0.51 -0.36
CA ALA A 62 -13.41 0.70 -0.33
C ALA A 62 -13.26 1.56 0.95
N GLY A 63 -12.01 1.76 1.38
CA GLY A 63 -11.68 2.60 2.54
C GLY A 63 -12.03 2.01 3.90
N ALA A 64 -12.48 0.75 3.96
CA ALA A 64 -12.71 0.01 5.20
C ALA A 64 -12.12 -1.41 5.09
N PHE A 65 -12.00 -2.09 6.22
CA PHE A 65 -11.70 -3.51 6.23
C PHE A 65 -12.98 -4.31 5.94
N PRO A 66 -12.92 -5.40 5.16
CA PRO A 66 -14.09 -6.21 4.86
C PRO A 66 -14.64 -6.92 6.11
N SER A 67 -15.90 -7.37 6.06
CA SER A 67 -16.46 -8.33 7.02
C SER A 67 -15.75 -9.69 6.92
N SER A 68 -15.75 -10.46 8.02
CA SER A 68 -15.01 -11.72 8.11
C SER A 68 -15.42 -12.77 7.07
N ASP A 69 -16.69 -12.74 6.63
CA ASP A 69 -17.20 -13.59 5.55
C ASP A 69 -16.63 -13.26 4.16
N ARG A 70 -15.88 -12.15 4.03
CA ARG A 70 -15.20 -11.74 2.78
C ARG A 70 -13.68 -11.72 2.87
N TYR A 71 -13.09 -12.24 3.95
CA TYR A 71 -11.62 -12.28 4.11
C TYR A 71 -10.93 -13.10 3.03
N ALA A 72 -11.52 -14.22 2.60
CA ALA A 72 -10.96 -15.04 1.53
C ALA A 72 -10.85 -14.25 0.21
N ASP A 73 -11.93 -13.57 -0.19
CA ASP A 73 -11.95 -12.75 -1.41
C ASP A 73 -10.97 -11.58 -1.33
N PHE A 74 -10.88 -10.94 -0.17
CA PHE A 74 -9.93 -9.86 0.07
C PHE A 74 -8.48 -10.35 -0.02
N ALA A 75 -8.16 -11.48 0.61
CA ALA A 75 -6.83 -12.09 0.55
C ALA A 75 -6.45 -12.47 -0.88
N ALA A 76 -7.40 -12.99 -1.67
CA ALA A 76 -7.18 -13.29 -3.08
C ALA A 76 -6.87 -12.03 -3.90
N ARG A 77 -7.60 -10.92 -3.67
CA ARG A 77 -7.31 -9.63 -4.31
C ARG A 77 -5.96 -9.06 -3.88
N ALA A 78 -5.63 -9.11 -2.59
CA ALA A 78 -4.35 -8.66 -2.07
C ALA A 78 -3.17 -9.45 -2.69
N ALA A 79 -3.30 -10.77 -2.79
CA ALA A 79 -2.29 -11.63 -3.41
C ALA A 79 -2.11 -11.33 -4.90
N THR A 80 -3.21 -11.09 -5.63
CA THR A 80 -3.16 -10.67 -7.04
C THR A 80 -2.47 -9.33 -7.19
N TYR A 81 -2.84 -8.35 -6.37
CA TYR A 81 -2.23 -7.03 -6.37
C TYR A 81 -0.73 -7.09 -6.12
N ALA A 82 -0.31 -7.82 -5.09
CA ALA A 82 1.09 -7.97 -4.74
C ALA A 82 1.92 -8.63 -5.85
N ARG A 83 1.38 -9.66 -6.52
CA ARG A 83 2.05 -10.30 -7.67
C ARG A 83 2.22 -9.35 -8.86
N ASN A 84 1.25 -8.48 -9.08
CA ASN A 84 1.21 -7.57 -10.22
C ASN A 84 1.83 -6.19 -9.93
N SER A 85 2.56 -6.06 -8.82
CA SER A 85 3.10 -4.76 -8.38
C SER A 85 4.62 -4.82 -8.14
N PRO A 86 5.41 -4.97 -9.21
CA PRO A 86 6.87 -4.92 -9.11
C PRO A 86 7.32 -3.58 -8.52
N GLY A 87 8.47 -3.59 -7.82
CA GLY A 87 9.00 -2.41 -7.12
C GLY A 87 8.42 -2.15 -5.73
N ALA A 88 7.23 -2.69 -5.40
CA ALA A 88 6.71 -2.63 -4.03
C ALA A 88 7.56 -3.46 -3.06
N ARG A 89 7.69 -2.98 -1.81
CA ARG A 89 8.61 -3.58 -0.82
C ARG A 89 7.94 -3.98 0.48
N VAL A 90 6.98 -3.19 0.96
CA VAL A 90 6.25 -3.45 2.21
C VAL A 90 4.75 -3.42 1.92
N TRP A 91 4.04 -4.40 2.48
CA TRP A 91 2.59 -4.53 2.35
C TRP A 91 1.93 -4.27 3.71
N ILE A 92 1.01 -3.33 3.75
CA ILE A 92 0.22 -2.98 4.93
C ILE A 92 -1.23 -3.41 4.65
N ILE A 93 -1.80 -4.21 5.55
CA ILE A 93 -3.15 -4.75 5.39
C ILE A 93 -4.13 -3.89 6.21
N GLY A 94 -4.99 -3.17 5.51
CA GLY A 94 -5.95 -2.23 6.08
C GLY A 94 -5.32 -0.95 6.61
N ASN A 95 -6.19 -0.01 6.98
CA ASN A 95 -5.81 1.27 7.57
C ASN A 95 -6.62 1.49 8.84
N ALA A 96 -5.97 1.83 9.95
CA ALA A 96 -6.62 2.29 11.18
C ALA A 96 -7.88 1.48 11.56
N ILE A 97 -7.81 0.14 11.50
CA ILE A 97 -8.97 -0.77 11.61
C ILE A 97 -9.67 -0.67 12.98
N ASN A 98 -9.00 -0.09 13.99
CA ASN A 98 -9.60 0.24 15.28
C ASN A 98 -10.56 1.45 15.24
N THR A 99 -10.56 2.25 14.17
CA THR A 99 -11.46 3.40 14.02
C THR A 99 -12.82 2.97 13.50
N ARG A 100 -13.89 3.64 13.97
CA ARG A 100 -15.26 3.35 13.54
C ARG A 100 -15.41 3.36 12.02
N ALA A 101 -14.76 4.30 11.32
CA ALA A 101 -14.87 4.44 9.87
C ALA A 101 -14.19 3.30 9.07
N ALA A 102 -13.12 2.72 9.61
CA ALA A 102 -12.36 1.67 8.92
C ALA A 102 -12.74 0.25 9.38
N GLN A 103 -13.49 0.11 10.47
CA GLN A 103 -14.02 -1.17 10.92
C GLN A 103 -14.92 -1.82 9.85
N PRO A 104 -15.00 -3.16 9.84
CA PRO A 104 -15.98 -3.88 9.03
C PRO A 104 -17.39 -3.40 9.28
N ARG A 105 -18.14 -3.19 8.20
CA ARG A 105 -19.59 -2.99 8.31
C ARG A 105 -20.26 -4.34 8.53
N LEU A 106 -21.18 -4.38 9.49
CA LEU A 106 -22.07 -5.51 9.68
C LEU A 106 -23.05 -5.61 8.49
N ARG A 107 -23.71 -6.77 8.36
CA ARG A 107 -24.63 -7.05 7.23
C ARG A 107 -25.81 -6.07 7.13
N ASP A 108 -26.22 -5.51 8.26
CA ASP A 108 -27.25 -4.47 8.39
C ASP A 108 -26.72 -3.05 8.14
N GLY A 109 -25.44 -2.91 7.78
CA GLY A 109 -24.77 -1.64 7.56
C GLY A 109 -24.29 -0.94 8.83
N ALA A 110 -24.49 -1.54 10.01
CA ALA A 110 -24.05 -0.99 11.29
C ALA A 110 -22.52 -1.06 11.46
N ARG A 111 -22.03 -0.25 12.41
CA ARG A 111 -20.64 -0.14 12.85
C ARG A 111 -20.59 -0.05 14.36
#